data_AF-A0A2N0QCH1-F1
#
_entry.id   AF-A0A2N0QCH1-F1
#
_cell.length_a   1.000
_cell.length_b   1.000
_cell.length_c   1.000
_cell.angle_alpha   90.00
_cell.angle_beta   90.00
_cell.angle_gamma   90.00
#
_symmetry.space_group_name_H-M   'P 1'
#
loop_
_entity.id
_entity.type
_entity.pdbx_description
1 polymer ?
#
loop_
_entity_poly.entity_id
_entity_poly.type
_entity_poly.pdbx_seq_one_letter_code
_entity_poly.pdbx_strand_id
1 'polypeptide(L)'
;MEALEKLMPKLMDEDITVIIKPQLNPNKKKHILVMHDESVFYANDGKKTYWGPKDHAPLNKKGNGLSLHISDFLTEIDSHLKFEDEETCVIMKPGVFAFDNATSHAAYAPDALIVHHMNLNPDGKKKFKNGFKSDGEIQSMHLSDGRPKGIKLVLEERGLWKKGLKRICSECKIHLPTKNDCCAVRILSLQLDFAAQKPLIQEIIEDRGHKVIFYPKFHCGLNFIEQFWGAAKQFMRNNCDYTFKGLEKMVPDALNSVPLIQIRKYARRSWRFMDAYKKGLKLYMQLKNINLTDVFQIM
;
A
#
# COMPACT_ATOMS: atom_id res chain seq x y z
N MET A 1 -3.50 -2.38 14.87
CA MET A 1 -4.58 -1.47 14.43
C MET A 1 -5.56 -1.02 15.53
N GLU A 2 -5.74 -1.77 16.62
CA GLU A 2 -6.76 -1.47 17.67
C GLU A 2 -6.73 -0.05 18.25
N ALA A 3 -5.55 0.56 18.42
CA ALA A 3 -5.42 1.92 18.94
C ALA A 3 -5.97 2.98 17.96
N LEU A 4 -5.84 2.75 16.65
CA LEU A 4 -6.37 3.65 15.61
C LEU A 4 -7.88 3.46 15.43
N GLU A 5 -8.37 2.22 15.54
CA GLU A 5 -9.79 1.89 15.42
C GLU A 5 -10.67 2.66 16.42
N LYS A 6 -10.17 2.89 17.64
CA LYS A 6 -10.86 3.71 18.66
C LYS A 6 -11.01 5.18 18.26
N LEU A 7 -10.20 5.66 17.32
CA LEU A 7 -10.22 7.05 16.83
C LEU A 7 -11.06 7.20 15.56
N MET A 8 -11.57 6.10 15.01
CA MET A 8 -12.33 6.06 13.77
C MET A 8 -13.84 6.08 14.03
N PRO A 9 -14.64 6.72 13.15
CA PRO A 9 -16.07 6.48 13.12
C PRO A 9 -16.35 5.00 12.83
N LYS A 10 -17.48 4.52 13.34
CA LYS A 10 -17.97 3.16 13.05
C LYS A 10 -19.36 3.23 12.45
N LEU A 11 -19.67 2.31 11.56
CA LEU A 11 -21.03 2.11 11.08
C LEU A 11 -21.80 1.32 12.15
N MET A 12 -23.03 1.75 12.46
CA MET A 12 -23.88 1.00 13.39
C MET A 12 -24.24 -0.36 12.78
N ASP A 13 -24.33 -1.41 13.59
CA ASP A 13 -24.54 -2.78 13.09
C ASP A 13 -25.97 -2.99 12.56
N GLU A 14 -26.96 -2.43 13.26
CA GLU A 14 -28.38 -2.50 12.90
C GLU A 14 -28.68 -1.66 11.65
N ASP A 15 -27.99 -0.53 11.48
CA ASP A 15 -28.19 0.39 10.35
C ASP A 15 -26.86 1.03 9.87
N ILE A 16 -26.35 0.56 8.74
CA ILE A 16 -25.15 1.12 8.08
C ILE A 16 -25.29 2.60 7.68
N THR A 17 -26.50 3.15 7.65
CA THR A 17 -26.67 4.57 7.33
C THR A 17 -26.21 5.46 8.50
N VAL A 18 -26.26 4.94 9.72
CA VAL A 18 -25.92 5.65 10.96
C VAL A 18 -24.42 5.51 11.27
N ILE A 19 -23.77 6.66 11.46
CA ILE A 19 -22.35 6.75 11.79
C ILE A 19 -22.19 7.06 13.28
N ILE A 20 -21.60 6.13 14.01
CA ILE A 20 -21.22 6.28 15.41
C ILE A 20 -19.90 7.04 15.46
N LYS A 21 -19.91 8.23 16.07
CA LYS A 21 -18.69 9.02 16.27
C LYS A 21 -17.86 8.43 17.42
N PRO A 22 -16.53 8.42 17.32
CA PRO A 22 -15.68 7.95 18.41
C PRO A 22 -15.73 8.91 19.60
N GLN A 23 -15.64 8.37 20.81
CA GLN A 23 -15.45 9.15 22.04
C GLN A 23 -13.97 9.51 22.15
N LEU A 24 -13.65 10.80 22.01
CA LEU A 24 -12.27 11.28 21.92
C LEU A 24 -11.93 12.19 23.10
N ASN A 25 -10.73 12.01 23.64
CA ASN A 25 -10.14 12.97 24.57
C ASN A 25 -9.87 14.30 23.82
N PRO A 26 -9.85 15.46 24.51
CA PRO A 26 -9.67 16.78 23.87
C PRO A 26 -8.44 16.88 22.97
N ASN A 27 -7.37 16.14 23.29
CA ASN A 27 -6.09 16.17 22.56
C ASN A 27 -6.04 15.16 21.39
N LYS A 28 -7.11 14.43 21.12
CA LYS A 28 -7.16 13.40 20.06
C LYS A 28 -8.08 13.85 18.93
N LYS A 29 -7.59 13.72 17.69
CA LYS A 29 -8.37 14.00 16.49
C LYS A 29 -9.09 12.75 16.00
N LYS A 30 -10.28 12.93 15.42
CA LYS A 30 -10.99 11.89 14.68
C LYS A 30 -10.17 11.51 13.45
N HIS A 31 -10.04 10.21 13.18
CA HIS A 31 -9.40 9.71 11.98
C HIS A 31 -10.42 9.07 11.04
N ILE A 32 -10.23 9.20 9.72
CA ILE A 32 -11.05 8.54 8.70
C ILE A 32 -10.20 7.48 8.01
N LEU A 33 -10.72 6.26 7.91
CA LEU A 33 -10.07 5.20 7.14
C LEU A 33 -10.25 5.48 5.65
N VAL A 34 -9.13 5.58 4.94
CA VAL A 34 -9.04 5.82 3.50
C VAL A 34 -8.39 4.60 2.88
N MET A 35 -9.13 3.90 2.03
CA MET A 35 -8.62 2.76 1.25
C MET A 35 -8.10 3.28 -0.08
N HIS A 36 -6.99 2.71 -0.54
CA HIS A 36 -6.45 2.99 -1.86
C HIS A 36 -6.17 1.68 -2.60
N ASP A 37 -6.33 1.71 -3.92
CA ASP A 37 -5.96 0.64 -4.84
C ASP A 37 -6.04 1.14 -6.29
N GLU A 38 -5.46 0.38 -7.21
CA GLU A 38 -5.56 0.63 -8.64
C GLU A 38 -6.27 -0.48 -9.39
N SER A 39 -6.99 -0.11 -10.45
CA SER A 39 -7.67 -1.06 -11.32
C SER A 39 -7.53 -0.72 -12.79
N VAL A 40 -7.35 -1.76 -13.59
CA VAL A 40 -7.33 -1.65 -15.05
C VAL A 40 -8.71 -1.96 -15.63
N PHE A 41 -9.21 -1.05 -16.47
CA PHE A 41 -10.40 -1.23 -17.28
C PHE A 41 -10.01 -1.40 -18.74
N TYR A 42 -10.69 -2.29 -19.46
CA TYR A 42 -10.35 -2.63 -20.84
C TYR A 42 -11.52 -2.32 -21.78
N ALA A 43 -11.19 -1.82 -22.97
CA ALA A 43 -12.18 -1.38 -23.96
C ALA A 43 -13.07 -2.53 -24.46
N ASN A 44 -12.55 -3.77 -24.46
CA ASN A 44 -13.31 -4.95 -24.89
C ASN A 44 -13.76 -5.83 -23.71
N ASP A 45 -13.76 -5.35 -22.45
CA ASP A 45 -14.32 -6.09 -21.31
C ASP A 45 -15.85 -5.99 -21.31
N GLY A 46 -16.49 -6.61 -22.30
CA GLY A 46 -17.94 -6.72 -22.45
C GLY A 46 -18.51 -8.04 -21.91
N LYS A 47 -19.83 -8.22 -22.04
CA LYS A 47 -20.50 -9.48 -21.68
C LYS A 47 -19.95 -10.63 -22.52
N LYS A 48 -19.48 -11.69 -21.84
CA LYS A 48 -19.00 -12.93 -22.47
C LYS A 48 -20.10 -13.97 -22.66
N THR A 49 -21.18 -13.86 -21.90
CA THR A 49 -22.34 -14.74 -21.95
C THR A 49 -23.54 -13.98 -22.50
N TYR A 50 -24.27 -14.59 -23.40
CA TYR A 50 -25.51 -14.07 -23.96
C TYR A 50 -26.50 -15.21 -24.16
N TRP A 51 -27.79 -14.90 -24.10
CA TRP A 51 -28.87 -15.80 -24.48
C TRP A 51 -29.40 -15.34 -25.84
N GLY A 52 -29.41 -16.22 -26.84
CA GLY A 52 -29.85 -15.87 -28.18
C GLY A 52 -30.22 -17.10 -29.02
N PRO A 53 -30.74 -16.89 -30.24
CA PRO A 53 -31.04 -17.97 -31.19
C PRO A 53 -29.81 -18.85 -31.42
N LYS A 54 -30.02 -20.16 -31.64
CA LYS A 54 -28.93 -21.14 -31.85
C LYS A 54 -27.94 -20.73 -32.95
N ASP A 55 -28.41 -19.99 -33.95
CA ASP A 55 -27.62 -19.62 -35.14
C ASP A 55 -27.08 -18.17 -35.08
N HIS A 56 -27.27 -17.47 -33.97
CA HIS A 56 -26.77 -16.12 -33.80
C HIS A 56 -25.66 -16.08 -32.75
N ALA A 57 -24.42 -15.95 -33.20
CA ALA A 57 -23.26 -15.68 -32.35
C ALA A 57 -22.85 -14.20 -32.47
N PRO A 58 -22.93 -13.39 -31.40
CA PRO A 58 -22.42 -12.04 -31.41
C PRO A 58 -20.89 -12.09 -31.59
N LEU A 59 -20.40 -11.39 -32.61
CA LEU A 59 -18.99 -11.27 -32.89
C LEU A 59 -18.35 -10.33 -31.87
N ASN A 60 -17.57 -10.89 -30.95
CA ASN A 60 -16.77 -10.11 -30.01
C ASN A 60 -15.42 -9.73 -30.64
N LYS A 61 -14.93 -8.52 -30.33
CA LYS A 61 -13.56 -8.13 -30.69
C LYS A 61 -12.56 -9.05 -29.99
N LYS A 62 -11.53 -9.50 -30.72
CA LYS A 62 -10.48 -10.35 -30.18
C LYS A 62 -9.58 -9.56 -29.21
N GLY A 63 -9.29 -10.17 -28.06
CA GLY A 63 -8.42 -9.57 -27.04
C GLY A 63 -9.09 -8.46 -26.23
N ASN A 64 -8.38 -7.95 -25.21
CA ASN A 64 -8.95 -6.99 -24.27
C ASN A 64 -9.06 -5.55 -24.83
N GLY A 65 -8.39 -5.26 -25.95
CA GLY A 65 -8.32 -3.90 -26.50
C GLY A 65 -7.43 -2.99 -25.65
N LEU A 66 -7.53 -1.67 -25.90
CA LEU A 66 -6.84 -0.64 -25.12
C LEU A 66 -7.38 -0.60 -23.68
N SER A 67 -6.59 -0.07 -22.75
CA SER A 67 -6.93 -0.02 -21.34
C SER A 67 -6.74 1.35 -20.73
N LEU A 68 -7.46 1.61 -19.65
CA LEU A 68 -7.26 2.71 -18.74
C LEU A 68 -6.84 2.15 -17.37
N HIS A 69 -5.78 2.71 -16.82
CA HIS A 69 -5.32 2.43 -15.46
C HIS A 69 -5.84 3.52 -14.54
N ILE A 70 -6.70 3.15 -13.60
CA ILE A 70 -7.40 4.07 -12.71
C ILE A 70 -6.94 3.81 -11.28
N SER A 71 -6.69 4.89 -10.55
CA SER A 71 -6.29 4.89 -9.14
C SER A 71 -7.30 5.70 -8.35
N ASP A 72 -7.74 5.21 -7.20
CA ASP A 72 -8.82 5.86 -6.46
C ASP A 72 -8.68 5.67 -4.95
N PHE A 73 -9.25 6.61 -4.20
CA PHE A 73 -9.25 6.64 -2.74
C PHE A 73 -10.68 6.58 -2.23
N LEU A 74 -11.01 5.53 -1.49
CA LEU A 74 -12.37 5.24 -1.06
C LEU A 74 -12.50 5.25 0.47
N THR A 75 -13.59 5.84 0.96
CA THR A 75 -13.94 5.91 2.38
C THR A 75 -15.34 5.36 2.60
N GLU A 76 -15.57 4.72 3.75
CA GLU A 76 -16.91 4.27 4.15
C GLU A 76 -17.84 5.42 4.58
N ILE A 77 -17.27 6.60 4.80
CA ILE A 77 -17.98 7.78 5.30
C ILE A 77 -18.56 8.58 4.14
N ASP A 78 -17.69 8.96 3.19
CA ASP A 78 -17.98 9.95 2.16
C ASP A 78 -17.87 9.38 0.73
N SER A 79 -17.68 8.06 0.57
CA SER A 79 -17.36 7.38 -0.71
C SER A 79 -16.01 7.81 -1.25
N HIS A 80 -15.96 8.36 -2.46
CA HIS A 80 -14.77 8.90 -3.11
C HIS A 80 -14.15 10.00 -2.25
N LEU A 81 -12.83 9.96 -2.10
CA LEU A 81 -12.11 11.09 -1.54
C LEU A 81 -12.12 12.23 -2.56
N LYS A 82 -12.88 13.27 -2.26
CA LYS A 82 -13.00 14.45 -3.12
C LYS A 82 -12.03 15.53 -2.68
N PHE A 83 -11.42 16.18 -3.66
CA PHE A 83 -10.75 17.45 -3.50
C PHE A 83 -11.84 18.53 -3.64
N GLU A 84 -11.92 19.48 -2.73
CA GLU A 84 -12.72 20.70 -2.98
C GLU A 84 -11.93 21.58 -3.94
N ASP A 85 -12.58 22.06 -5.00
CA ASP A 85 -11.92 22.76 -6.12
C ASP A 85 -11.11 23.99 -5.64
N GLU A 86 -9.90 24.13 -6.18
CA GLU A 86 -9.05 25.34 -6.17
C GLU A 86 -8.42 25.86 -4.86
N GLU A 87 -8.10 25.02 -3.87
CA GLU A 87 -7.16 25.46 -2.81
C GLU A 87 -5.80 24.77 -2.93
N THR A 88 -4.72 25.55 -2.96
CA THR A 88 -3.32 25.08 -2.92
C THR A 88 -2.97 24.30 -1.64
N CYS A 89 -3.93 24.12 -0.72
CA CYS A 89 -3.80 23.26 0.46
C CYS A 89 -5.18 22.73 0.88
N VAL A 90 -5.54 21.50 0.50
CA VAL A 90 -6.71 20.83 1.10
C VAL A 90 -6.36 20.37 2.51
N ILE A 91 -7.03 20.96 3.51
CA ILE A 91 -6.96 20.49 4.89
C ILE A 91 -7.82 19.24 5.00
N MET A 92 -7.22 18.10 4.66
CA MET A 92 -7.84 16.80 4.91
C MET A 92 -7.96 16.56 6.42
N LYS A 93 -9.12 16.05 6.86
CA LYS A 93 -9.23 15.46 8.21
C LYS A 93 -8.13 14.39 8.35
N PRO A 94 -7.56 14.16 9.55
CA PRO A 94 -6.56 13.12 9.74
C PRO A 94 -7.03 11.78 9.13
N GLY A 95 -6.31 11.30 8.12
CA GLY A 95 -6.59 10.04 7.46
C GLY A 95 -5.76 8.90 8.06
N VAL A 96 -6.31 7.69 8.03
CA VAL A 96 -5.51 6.46 8.05
C VAL A 96 -5.59 5.87 6.65
N PHE A 97 -4.51 5.98 5.90
CA PHE A 97 -4.41 5.48 4.54
C PHE A 97 -3.99 4.01 4.57
N ALA A 98 -4.79 3.17 3.94
CA ALA A 98 -4.56 1.75 3.86
C ALA A 98 -4.20 1.36 2.43
N PHE A 99 -3.00 0.83 2.28
CA PHE A 99 -2.47 0.35 1.01
C PHE A 99 -2.34 -1.17 1.05
N ASP A 100 -2.43 -1.80 -0.12
CA ASP A 100 -1.97 -3.17 -0.25
C ASP A 100 -0.44 -3.24 -0.12
N ASN A 101 0.12 -4.44 -0.23
CA ASN A 101 1.58 -4.64 -0.14
C ASN A 101 2.20 -4.76 -1.55
N ALA A 102 1.67 -4.03 -2.53
CA ALA A 102 2.23 -3.94 -3.86
C ALA A 102 3.65 -3.37 -3.82
N THR A 103 4.48 -3.82 -4.76
CA THR A 103 5.89 -3.39 -4.87
C THR A 103 6.01 -1.90 -5.16
N SER A 104 5.01 -1.30 -5.81
CA SER A 104 4.89 0.15 -6.04
C SER A 104 4.84 0.93 -4.73
N HIS A 105 4.03 0.49 -3.76
CA HIS A 105 3.91 1.17 -2.46
C HIS A 105 5.12 0.94 -1.55
N ALA A 106 5.93 -0.09 -1.83
CA ALA A 106 7.20 -0.34 -1.15
C ALA A 106 8.38 0.46 -1.71
N ALA A 107 8.15 1.34 -2.70
CA ALA A 107 9.19 2.18 -3.26
C ALA A 107 9.65 3.24 -2.24
N TYR A 108 10.95 3.35 -2.06
CA TYR A 108 11.59 4.35 -1.20
C TYR A 108 11.98 5.60 -1.98
N ALA A 109 12.28 6.68 -1.26
CA ALA A 109 12.84 7.88 -1.86
C ALA A 109 14.12 7.56 -2.68
N PRO A 110 14.41 8.27 -3.78
CA PRO A 110 15.59 8.01 -4.61
C PRO A 110 16.93 8.05 -3.84
N ASP A 111 16.97 8.85 -2.78
CA ASP A 111 18.10 9.06 -1.88
C ASP A 111 18.00 8.27 -0.56
N ALA A 112 17.03 7.38 -0.40
CA ALA A 112 16.85 6.60 0.82
C ALA A 112 18.05 5.68 1.13
N LEU A 113 18.29 5.47 2.42
CA LEU A 113 19.37 4.63 2.94
C LEU A 113 19.03 3.14 2.82
N ILE A 114 19.16 2.59 1.61
CA ILE A 114 18.91 1.17 1.35
C ILE A 114 20.22 0.45 1.13
N VAL A 115 20.63 -0.35 2.12
CA VAL A 115 21.93 -1.03 2.12
C VAL A 115 22.14 -1.93 0.90
N HIS A 116 21.09 -2.58 0.40
CA HIS A 116 21.16 -3.42 -0.80
C HIS A 116 21.57 -2.65 -2.06
N HIS A 117 21.32 -1.33 -2.09
CA HIS A 117 21.71 -0.44 -3.19
C HIS A 117 23.10 0.18 -3.00
N MET A 118 23.80 -0.14 -1.91
CA MET A 118 25.14 0.35 -1.63
C MET A 118 26.21 -0.65 -2.07
N ASN A 119 27.34 -0.11 -2.55
CA ASN A 119 28.54 -0.86 -2.87
C ASN A 119 29.36 -1.16 -1.61
N LEU A 120 30.22 -2.18 -1.65
CA LEU A 120 31.10 -2.48 -0.52
C LEU A 120 32.14 -1.38 -0.31
N ASN A 121 32.74 -0.94 -1.43
CA ASN A 121 33.73 0.13 -1.49
C ASN A 121 33.08 1.40 -2.08
N PRO A 122 33.67 2.58 -1.87
CA PRO A 122 33.16 3.83 -2.43
C PRO A 122 33.17 3.78 -3.96
N ASP A 123 31.99 3.71 -4.57
CA ASP A 123 31.80 3.68 -6.02
C ASP A 123 30.34 3.92 -6.40
N GLY A 124 30.09 4.37 -7.62
CA GLY A 124 28.78 4.62 -8.19
C GLY A 124 28.37 6.08 -8.20
N LYS A 125 27.17 6.34 -8.71
CA LYS A 125 26.59 7.70 -8.89
C LYS A 125 25.34 7.92 -8.03
N LYS A 126 24.95 6.93 -7.22
CA LYS A 126 23.74 7.02 -6.42
C LYS A 126 23.94 8.03 -5.30
N LYS A 127 22.97 8.93 -5.14
CA LYS A 127 22.92 9.85 -4.01
C LYS A 127 22.15 9.22 -2.87
N PHE A 128 22.57 9.52 -1.66
CA PHE A 128 21.97 9.08 -0.41
C PHE A 128 21.74 10.29 0.51
N LYS A 129 20.65 10.29 1.28
CA LYS A 129 20.52 11.25 2.38
C LYS A 129 21.56 10.96 3.45
N ASN A 130 21.82 11.93 4.33
CA ASN A 130 22.72 11.68 5.45
C ASN A 130 22.08 10.71 6.44
N GLY A 131 22.90 9.84 7.00
CA GLY A 131 22.51 8.96 8.10
C GLY A 131 22.80 9.59 9.45
N PHE A 132 22.59 8.82 10.50
CA PHE A 132 23.00 9.18 11.85
C PHE A 132 23.64 7.97 12.54
N LYS A 133 24.63 8.25 13.38
CA LYS A 133 25.27 7.26 14.25
C LYS A 133 24.41 7.01 15.49
N SER A 134 24.80 6.03 16.30
CA SER A 134 24.12 5.68 17.55
C SER A 134 24.13 6.79 18.61
N ASP A 135 25.09 7.71 18.53
CA ASP A 135 25.22 8.90 19.39
C ASP A 135 24.38 10.09 18.89
N GLY A 136 23.70 9.96 17.73
CA GLY A 136 22.92 11.03 17.10
C GLY A 136 23.74 11.93 16.18
N GLU A 137 25.06 11.74 16.05
CA GLU A 137 25.86 12.51 15.11
C GLU A 137 25.47 12.22 13.66
N ILE A 138 25.41 13.27 12.85
CA ILE A 138 25.16 13.16 11.42
C ILE A 138 26.32 12.40 10.76
N GLN A 139 26.01 11.32 10.06
CA GLN A 139 26.96 10.62 9.22
C GLN A 139 26.77 11.01 7.75
N SER A 140 27.75 11.72 7.19
CA SER A 140 27.79 11.94 5.74
C SER A 140 27.92 10.61 5.01
N MET A 141 27.06 10.40 4.02
CA MET A 141 27.09 9.21 3.15
C MET A 141 27.90 9.41 1.87
N HIS A 142 28.53 10.58 1.71
CA HIS A 142 29.36 10.92 0.56
C HIS A 142 30.76 11.31 1.01
N LEU A 143 31.74 11.00 0.17
CA LEU A 143 33.10 11.53 0.26
C LEU A 143 33.13 13.01 -0.17
N SER A 144 34.23 13.69 0.12
CA SER A 144 34.43 15.10 -0.26
C SER A 144 34.40 15.34 -1.78
N ASP A 145 34.71 14.32 -2.57
CA ASP A 145 34.63 14.33 -4.03
C ASP A 145 33.22 14.03 -4.58
N GLY A 146 32.23 13.84 -3.70
CA GLY A 146 30.84 13.56 -4.06
C GLY A 146 30.52 12.09 -4.36
N ARG A 147 31.49 11.17 -4.33
CA ARG A 147 31.22 9.73 -4.48
C ARG A 147 30.52 9.18 -3.24
N PRO A 148 29.54 8.25 -3.39
CA PRO A 148 28.91 7.63 -2.24
C PRO A 148 29.89 6.73 -1.51
N LYS A 149 29.85 6.76 -0.17
CA LYS A 149 30.64 5.87 0.68
C LYS A 149 30.17 4.42 0.51
N GLY A 150 31.13 3.50 0.52
CA GLY A 150 30.84 2.07 0.57
C GLY A 150 30.42 1.61 1.97
N ILE A 151 29.70 0.49 2.04
CA ILE A 151 29.27 -0.15 3.29
C ILE A 151 30.45 -0.35 4.25
N LYS A 152 31.62 -0.73 3.72
CA LYS A 152 32.82 -0.94 4.54
C LYS A 152 33.22 0.32 5.30
N LEU A 153 33.37 1.45 4.60
CA LEU A 153 33.78 2.72 5.20
C LEU A 153 32.75 3.22 6.22
N VAL A 154 31.46 3.11 5.89
CA VAL A 154 30.36 3.49 6.80
C VAL A 154 30.38 2.65 8.09
N LEU A 155 30.67 1.35 7.99
CA LEU A 155 30.81 0.47 9.16
C LEU A 155 32.11 0.71 9.95
N GLU A 156 33.21 1.05 9.28
CA GLU A 156 34.48 1.43 9.93
C GLU A 156 34.29 2.71 10.77
N GLU A 157 33.64 3.72 10.20
CA GLU A 157 33.27 4.97 10.91
C GLU A 157 32.34 4.74 12.10
N ARG A 158 31.56 3.66 12.10
CA ARG A 158 30.68 3.24 13.20
C ARG A 158 31.35 2.26 14.18
N GLY A 159 32.59 1.84 13.93
CA GLY A 159 33.28 0.83 14.74
C GLY A 159 32.69 -0.59 14.65
N LEU A 160 31.92 -0.88 13.60
CA LEU A 160 31.19 -2.15 13.42
C LEU A 160 31.83 -3.08 12.37
N TRP A 161 32.85 -2.61 11.67
CA TRP A 161 33.53 -3.40 10.66
C TRP A 161 34.41 -4.50 11.28
N LYS A 162 34.24 -5.74 10.81
CA LYS A 162 35.08 -6.89 11.15
C LYS A 162 35.89 -7.35 9.92
N LYS A 163 37.16 -7.68 10.11
CA LYS A 163 38.04 -8.15 9.02
C LYS A 163 37.48 -9.45 8.40
N GLY A 164 37.43 -9.50 7.07
CA GLY A 164 36.94 -10.67 6.33
C GLY A 164 35.41 -10.71 6.10
N LEU A 165 34.67 -9.67 6.49
CA LEU A 165 33.25 -9.58 6.17
C LEU A 165 33.02 -9.51 4.66
N LYS A 166 32.19 -10.42 4.15
CA LYS A 166 31.62 -10.31 2.80
C LYS A 166 30.57 -9.21 2.77
N ARG A 167 30.38 -8.57 1.61
CA ARG A 167 29.30 -7.60 1.40
C ARG A 167 27.95 -8.21 1.81
N ILE A 168 27.58 -9.32 1.17
CA ILE A 168 26.37 -10.08 1.45
C ILE A 168 26.69 -11.57 1.44
N CYS A 169 26.27 -12.32 2.46
CA CYS A 169 26.45 -13.78 2.51
C CYS A 169 25.40 -14.50 1.66
N SER A 170 25.60 -15.78 1.37
CA SER A 170 24.66 -16.61 0.60
C SER A 170 23.28 -16.68 1.25
N GLU A 171 23.20 -16.76 2.58
CA GLU A 171 21.94 -16.80 3.32
C GLU A 171 21.15 -15.49 3.15
N CYS A 172 21.80 -14.33 3.36
CA CYS A 172 21.20 -13.00 3.19
C CYS A 172 20.72 -12.71 1.75
N LYS A 173 21.17 -13.48 0.76
CA LYS A 173 20.69 -13.34 -0.62
C LYS A 173 19.31 -13.97 -0.84
N ILE A 174 18.92 -14.92 0.01
CA ILE A 174 17.75 -15.78 -0.22
C ILE A 174 16.72 -15.61 0.89
N HIS A 175 17.14 -15.52 2.16
CA HIS A 175 16.26 -15.48 3.33
C HIS A 175 16.75 -14.48 4.39
N LEU A 176 15.85 -14.16 5.34
CA LEU A 176 16.22 -13.39 6.53
C LEU A 176 17.09 -14.28 7.44
N PRO A 177 18.36 -13.92 7.74
CA PRO A 177 19.28 -14.81 8.46
C PRO A 177 18.94 -14.93 9.94
N THR A 178 19.36 -16.04 10.54
CA THR A 178 19.32 -16.26 12.00
C THR A 178 20.39 -15.48 12.76
N LYS A 179 21.46 -15.02 12.11
CA LYS A 179 22.54 -14.22 12.73
C LYS A 179 22.51 -12.77 12.27
N ASN A 180 22.71 -11.85 13.21
CA ASN A 180 22.69 -10.41 12.97
C ASN A 180 24.04 -9.84 12.49
N ASP A 181 25.13 -10.61 12.55
CA ASP A 181 26.49 -10.17 12.22
C ASP A 181 27.15 -10.94 11.07
N CYS A 182 26.35 -11.63 10.25
CA CYS A 182 26.86 -12.54 9.22
C CYS A 182 27.49 -11.87 7.99
N CYS A 183 27.11 -10.63 7.67
CA CYS A 183 27.66 -9.88 6.54
C CYS A 183 27.50 -8.38 6.72
N ALA A 184 28.23 -7.60 5.93
CA ALA A 184 28.23 -6.14 6.02
C ALA A 184 26.84 -5.54 5.77
N VAL A 185 26.09 -6.09 4.80
CA VAL A 185 24.72 -5.66 4.49
C VAL A 185 23.80 -5.86 5.70
N ARG A 186 23.87 -7.01 6.37
CA ARG A 186 23.01 -7.32 7.53
C ARG A 186 23.31 -6.40 8.70
N ILE A 187 24.59 -6.22 9.04
CA ILE A 187 25.00 -5.35 10.15
C ILE A 187 24.51 -3.92 9.92
N LEU A 188 24.74 -3.37 8.71
CA LEU A 188 24.32 -2.01 8.40
C LEU A 188 22.80 -1.87 8.33
N SER A 189 22.08 -2.88 7.81
CA SER A 189 20.60 -2.83 7.73
C SER A 189 19.90 -2.79 9.09
N LEU A 190 20.56 -3.29 10.13
CA LEU A 190 20.05 -3.31 11.50
C LEU A 190 20.36 -2.01 12.26
N GLN A 191 21.14 -1.11 11.68
CA GLN A 191 21.36 0.20 12.26
C GLN A 191 20.08 1.03 12.21
N LEU A 192 19.87 1.88 13.23
CA LEU A 192 18.61 2.59 13.44
C LEU A 192 18.17 3.43 12.23
N ASP A 193 19.09 4.15 11.62
CA ASP A 193 18.83 5.02 10.47
C ASP A 193 18.48 4.25 9.18
N PHE A 194 19.06 3.06 9.00
CA PHE A 194 18.73 2.16 7.89
C PHE A 194 17.43 1.39 8.14
N ALA A 195 17.21 0.89 9.35
CA ALA A 195 16.01 0.15 9.73
C ALA A 195 14.77 1.04 9.81
N ALA A 196 14.94 2.33 10.15
CA ALA A 196 13.85 3.31 10.23
C ALA A 196 13.47 3.93 8.88
N GLN A 197 14.14 3.58 7.78
CA GLN A 197 13.72 4.05 6.46
C GLN A 197 12.30 3.60 6.18
N LYS A 198 11.49 4.53 5.66
CA LYS A 198 10.10 4.27 5.28
C LYS A 198 9.96 4.38 3.77
N PRO A 199 9.00 3.66 3.16
CA PRO A 199 8.63 3.90 1.78
C PRO A 199 8.23 5.37 1.57
N LEU A 200 8.46 5.89 0.36
CA LEU A 200 8.24 7.29 0.02
C LEU A 200 6.78 7.72 0.29
N ILE A 201 5.83 6.85 -0.05
CA ILE A 201 4.41 7.13 0.19
C ILE A 201 4.09 7.27 1.68
N GLN A 202 4.76 6.49 2.53
CA GLN A 202 4.60 6.59 3.98
C GLN A 202 5.20 7.89 4.51
N GLU A 203 6.39 8.29 4.05
CA GLU A 203 6.98 9.59 4.41
C GLU A 203 6.05 10.74 4.02
N ILE A 204 5.57 10.79 2.76
CA ILE A 204 4.69 11.85 2.23
C ILE A 204 3.39 12.01 3.04
N ILE A 205 2.79 10.90 3.46
CA ILE A 205 1.51 10.88 4.16
C ILE A 205 1.71 11.22 5.65
N GLU A 206 2.72 10.63 6.30
CA GLU A 206 2.99 10.90 7.71
C GLU A 206 3.48 12.34 7.95
N ASP A 207 4.25 12.93 7.03
CA ASP A 207 4.69 14.33 7.08
C ASP A 207 3.51 15.32 7.05
N ARG A 208 2.38 14.91 6.47
CA ARG A 208 1.11 15.66 6.49
C ARG A 208 0.27 15.41 7.75
N GLY A 209 0.81 14.67 8.72
CA GLY A 209 0.14 14.36 9.98
C GLY A 209 -0.90 13.24 9.88
N HIS A 210 -0.92 12.49 8.78
CA HIS A 210 -1.78 11.32 8.60
C HIS A 210 -1.08 10.04 9.09
N LYS A 211 -1.79 8.91 9.03
CA LYS A 211 -1.25 7.59 9.37
C LYS A 211 -1.34 6.66 8.17
N VAL A 212 -0.42 5.71 8.08
CA VAL A 212 -0.38 4.70 7.03
C VAL A 212 -0.45 3.32 7.64
N ILE A 213 -1.21 2.44 6.99
CA ILE A 213 -1.22 1.01 7.26
C ILE A 213 -1.01 0.25 5.94
N PHE A 214 -0.27 -0.85 6.00
CA PHE A 214 -0.06 -1.74 4.87
C PHE A 214 -0.71 -3.08 5.15
N TYR A 215 -1.55 -3.56 4.24
CA TYR A 215 -2.17 -4.88 4.43
C TYR A 215 -1.14 -6.00 4.37
N PRO A 216 -1.40 -7.14 5.05
CA PRO A 216 -0.61 -8.33 4.84
C PRO A 216 -0.70 -8.80 3.38
N LYS A 217 0.39 -9.37 2.87
CA LYS A 217 0.45 -9.89 1.50
C LYS A 217 -0.63 -10.95 1.29
N PHE A 218 -1.27 -10.92 0.12
CA PHE A 218 -2.31 -11.88 -0.30
C PHE A 218 -3.65 -11.82 0.46
N HIS A 219 -3.99 -10.66 1.04
CA HIS A 219 -5.27 -10.46 1.74
C HIS A 219 -6.12 -9.33 1.14
N CYS A 220 -6.36 -9.36 -0.18
CA CYS A 220 -7.19 -8.36 -0.88
C CYS A 220 -8.62 -8.23 -0.31
N GLY A 221 -9.17 -9.28 0.32
CA GLY A 221 -10.48 -9.23 0.99
C GLY A 221 -10.57 -8.24 2.16
N LEU A 222 -9.43 -7.75 2.67
CA LEU A 222 -9.37 -6.71 3.69
C LEU A 222 -9.51 -5.29 3.12
N ASN A 223 -9.28 -5.12 1.82
CA ASN A 223 -9.39 -3.84 1.15
C ASN A 223 -10.75 -3.75 0.43
N PHE A 224 -11.72 -3.02 0.98
CA PHE A 224 -13.08 -3.01 0.43
C PHE A 224 -13.20 -2.33 -0.94
N ILE A 225 -12.19 -1.55 -1.36
CA ILE A 225 -12.13 -0.95 -2.69
C ILE A 225 -12.09 -2.00 -3.81
N GLU A 226 -11.58 -3.20 -3.52
CA GLU A 226 -11.59 -4.34 -4.45
C GLU A 226 -13.01 -4.76 -4.83
N GLN A 227 -13.94 -4.71 -3.87
CA GLN A 227 -15.36 -4.97 -4.12
C GLN A 227 -16.01 -3.82 -4.91
N PHE A 228 -15.60 -2.58 -4.65
CA PHE A 228 -16.00 -1.41 -5.44
C PHE A 228 -15.55 -1.54 -6.89
N TRP A 229 -14.30 -1.95 -7.16
CA TRP A 229 -13.82 -2.24 -8.51
C TRP A 229 -14.61 -3.33 -9.19
N GLY A 230 -14.96 -4.40 -8.47
CA GLY A 230 -15.83 -5.45 -8.99
C GLY A 230 -17.18 -4.92 -9.48
N ALA A 231 -17.82 -4.04 -8.70
CA ALA A 231 -19.10 -3.42 -9.05
C ALA A 231 -18.96 -2.45 -10.23
N ALA A 232 -17.96 -1.57 -10.23
CA ALA A 232 -17.70 -0.65 -11.33
C ALA A 232 -17.41 -1.40 -12.65
N LYS A 233 -16.61 -2.47 -12.60
CA LYS A 233 -16.34 -3.32 -13.78
C LYS A 233 -17.59 -4.06 -14.27
N GLN A 234 -18.48 -4.46 -13.37
CA GLN A 234 -19.75 -5.04 -13.76
C GLN A 234 -20.63 -4.03 -14.50
N PHE A 235 -20.70 -2.78 -14.02
CA PHE A 235 -21.38 -1.70 -14.73
C PHE A 235 -20.80 -1.49 -16.13
N MET A 236 -19.47 -1.39 -16.24
CA MET A 236 -18.77 -1.26 -17.52
C MET A 236 -19.11 -2.40 -18.48
N ARG A 237 -19.03 -3.66 -18.03
CA ARG A 237 -19.36 -4.84 -18.85
C ARG A 237 -20.78 -4.79 -19.40
N ASN A 238 -21.71 -4.25 -18.62
CA ASN A 238 -23.10 -4.16 -19.01
C ASN A 238 -23.38 -3.08 -20.05
N ASN A 239 -22.50 -2.09 -20.17
CA ASN A 239 -22.68 -0.91 -21.03
C ASN A 239 -21.60 -0.82 -22.14
N CYS A 240 -20.68 -1.79 -22.20
CA CYS A 240 -19.53 -1.79 -23.11
C CYS A 240 -19.94 -1.72 -24.59
N ASP A 241 -19.44 -0.71 -25.30
CA ASP A 241 -19.64 -0.50 -26.75
C ASP A 241 -18.45 -1.02 -27.59
N TYR A 242 -17.45 -1.65 -26.93
CA TYR A 242 -16.23 -2.16 -27.53
C TYR A 242 -15.37 -1.08 -28.20
N THR A 243 -15.43 0.17 -27.74
CA THR A 243 -14.57 1.26 -28.23
C THR A 243 -13.77 1.90 -27.10
N PHE A 244 -12.56 2.38 -27.41
CA PHE A 244 -11.75 3.10 -26.41
C PHE A 244 -12.37 4.45 -26.04
N LYS A 245 -12.97 5.16 -27.00
CA LYS A 245 -13.72 6.40 -26.71
C LYS A 245 -14.93 6.16 -25.81
N GLY A 246 -15.60 5.02 -25.97
CA GLY A 246 -16.67 4.58 -25.09
C GLY A 246 -16.15 4.28 -23.68
N LEU A 247 -15.03 3.57 -23.58
CA LEU A 247 -14.33 3.33 -22.32
C LEU A 247 -14.02 4.64 -21.58
N GLU A 248 -13.39 5.62 -22.24
CA GLU A 248 -13.05 6.93 -21.64
C GLU A 248 -14.28 7.65 -21.08
N LYS A 249 -15.38 7.65 -21.82
CA LYS A 249 -16.62 8.32 -21.41
C LYS A 249 -17.32 7.62 -20.25
N MET A 250 -17.21 6.29 -20.19
CA MET A 250 -18.02 5.47 -19.29
C MET A 250 -17.37 5.21 -17.94
N VAL A 251 -16.04 5.31 -17.83
CA VAL A 251 -15.34 5.13 -16.55
C VAL A 251 -15.93 6.03 -15.46
N PRO A 252 -16.12 7.35 -15.65
CA PRO A 252 -16.75 8.19 -14.63
C PRO A 252 -18.14 7.69 -14.20
N ASP A 253 -18.98 7.28 -15.15
CA ASP A 253 -20.31 6.75 -14.86
C ASP A 253 -20.24 5.45 -14.06
N ALA A 254 -19.29 4.57 -14.38
CA ALA A 254 -19.07 3.32 -13.67
C ALA A 254 -18.60 3.54 -12.23
N LEU A 255 -17.71 4.51 -11.99
CA LEU A 255 -17.26 4.87 -10.64
C LEU A 255 -18.38 5.49 -9.80
N ASN A 256 -19.25 6.29 -10.42
CA ASN A 256 -20.41 6.90 -9.77
C ASN A 256 -21.60 5.94 -9.63
N SER A 257 -21.60 4.80 -10.35
CA SER A 257 -22.68 3.81 -10.30
C SER A 257 -22.77 3.06 -8.98
N VAL A 258 -21.71 3.07 -8.16
CA VAL A 258 -21.67 2.34 -6.90
C VAL A 258 -22.13 3.26 -5.76
N PRO A 259 -23.33 3.07 -5.19
CA PRO A 259 -23.86 3.99 -4.19
C PRO A 259 -23.12 3.82 -2.85
N LEU A 260 -23.09 4.90 -2.05
CA LEU A 260 -22.44 4.92 -0.73
C LEU A 260 -22.92 3.79 0.19
N ILE A 261 -24.21 3.44 0.14
CA ILE A 261 -24.77 2.34 0.92
C ILE A 261 -24.10 0.99 0.59
N GLN A 262 -23.70 0.80 -0.67
CA GLN A 262 -23.04 -0.42 -1.13
C GLN A 262 -21.57 -0.44 -0.73
N ILE A 263 -20.89 0.71 -0.79
CA ILE A 263 -19.53 0.88 -0.26
C ILE A 263 -19.49 0.55 1.23
N ARG A 264 -20.46 1.04 2.02
CA ARG A 264 -20.58 0.73 3.44
C ARG A 264 -20.80 -0.75 3.73
N LYS A 265 -21.57 -1.46 2.88
CA LYS A 265 -21.70 -2.93 2.96
C LYS A 265 -20.37 -3.62 2.72
N TYR A 266 -19.58 -3.16 1.75
CA TYR A 266 -18.24 -3.70 1.48
C TYR A 266 -17.29 -3.47 2.65
N ALA A 267 -17.29 -2.27 3.22
CA ALA A 267 -16.47 -1.94 4.38
C ALA A 267 -16.83 -2.79 5.61
N ARG A 268 -18.13 -2.94 5.92
CA ARG A 268 -18.59 -3.85 6.99
C ARG A 268 -18.11 -5.28 6.78
N ARG A 269 -18.13 -5.78 5.53
CA ARG A 269 -17.63 -7.12 5.21
C ARG A 269 -16.14 -7.24 5.51
N SER A 270 -15.33 -6.25 5.12
CA SER A 270 -13.89 -6.23 5.40
C SER A 270 -13.62 -6.18 6.91
N TRP A 271 -14.35 -5.36 7.67
CA TRP A 271 -14.27 -5.35 9.14
C TRP A 271 -14.61 -6.71 9.78
N ARG A 272 -15.63 -7.41 9.27
CA ARG A 272 -15.96 -8.77 9.74
C ARG A 272 -14.86 -9.78 9.43
N PHE A 273 -14.19 -9.67 8.29
CA PHE A 273 -13.01 -10.50 8.00
C PHE A 273 -11.86 -10.18 8.95
N MET A 274 -11.61 -8.90 9.23
CA MET A 274 -10.59 -8.50 10.20
C MET A 274 -10.88 -9.06 11.60
N ASP A 275 -12.12 -8.96 12.07
CA ASP A 275 -12.54 -9.53 13.36
C ASP A 275 -12.38 -11.06 13.39
N ALA A 276 -12.76 -11.76 12.32
CA ALA A 276 -12.57 -13.20 12.20
C ALA A 276 -11.08 -13.59 12.28
N TYR A 277 -10.20 -12.86 11.59
CA TYR A 277 -8.75 -13.09 11.67
C TYR A 277 -8.18 -12.81 13.06
N LYS A 278 -8.62 -11.75 13.73
CA LYS A 278 -8.23 -11.45 15.13
C LYS A 278 -8.60 -12.61 16.07
N LYS A 279 -9.74 -13.27 15.81
CA LYS A 279 -10.20 -14.46 16.55
C LYS A 279 -9.50 -15.76 16.14
N GLY A 280 -8.49 -15.69 15.26
CA GLY A 280 -7.72 -16.85 14.82
C GLY A 280 -8.42 -17.73 13.77
N LEU A 281 -9.54 -17.27 13.21
CA LEU A 281 -10.22 -18.00 12.14
C LEU A 281 -9.41 -17.88 10.84
N LYS A 282 -9.04 -19.02 10.27
CA LYS A 282 -8.35 -19.08 8.98
C LYS A 282 -9.39 -19.16 7.86
N LEU A 283 -9.22 -18.34 6.82
CA LEU A 283 -9.92 -18.57 5.57
C LEU A 283 -9.36 -19.86 4.96
N TYR A 284 -10.18 -20.88 4.75
CA TYR A 284 -9.72 -22.17 4.20
C TYR A 284 -9.31 -22.08 2.71
N MET A 285 -9.39 -20.91 2.07
CA MET A 285 -9.02 -20.73 0.67
C MET A 285 -7.64 -20.06 0.54
N GLN A 286 -6.66 -20.91 0.22
CA GLN A 286 -5.32 -20.61 -0.34
C GLN A 286 -4.37 -19.77 0.53
N LEU A 287 -3.50 -20.47 1.27
CA LEU A 287 -2.05 -20.57 0.97
C LEU A 287 -1.40 -21.34 2.13
N LYS A 288 -0.94 -22.57 1.83
CA LYS A 288 -0.06 -23.32 2.73
C LYS A 288 1.23 -22.49 2.86
N ASN A 289 1.59 -22.08 4.08
CA ASN A 289 2.85 -21.43 4.49
C ASN A 289 2.85 -19.90 4.65
N ILE A 290 1.89 -19.32 5.37
CA ILE A 290 2.06 -17.97 5.94
C ILE A 290 2.07 -18.07 7.48
N ASN A 291 3.15 -17.59 8.08
CA ASN A 291 3.31 -17.50 9.52
C ASN A 291 2.44 -16.34 10.03
N LEU A 292 1.47 -16.64 10.90
CA LEU A 292 0.45 -15.69 11.36
C LEU A 292 1.02 -14.53 12.20
N THR A 293 2.26 -14.64 12.69
CA THR A 293 2.90 -13.63 13.53
C THR A 293 3.01 -12.25 12.85
N ASP A 294 3.11 -12.20 11.51
CA ASP A 294 3.25 -10.94 10.77
C ASP A 294 1.90 -10.23 10.56
N VAL A 295 0.78 -10.96 10.60
CA VAL A 295 -0.58 -10.41 10.50
C VAL A 295 -0.98 -9.69 11.79
N PHE A 296 -0.57 -10.24 12.95
CA PHE A 296 -0.93 -9.72 14.27
C PHE A 296 -0.15 -8.47 14.69
N GLN A 297 1.00 -8.15 14.09
CA GLN A 297 1.71 -6.89 14.39
C GLN A 297 1.09 -5.67 13.71
N ILE A 298 0.28 -5.86 12.67
CA ILE A 298 -0.37 -4.79 11.91
C ILE A 298 -1.84 -4.63 12.30
N MET A 299 -2.55 -5.73 12.62
CA MET A 299 -3.96 -5.72 13.09
C MET A 299 -4.13 -5.28 14.55
#